data_AF-A0A927UV99-F1
#
_entry.id   AF-A0A927UV99-F1
#
_cell.length_a   1.000
_cell.length_b   1.000
_cell.length_c   1.000
_cell.angle_alpha   90.00
_cell.angle_beta   90.00
_cell.angle_gamma   90.00
#
_symmetry.space_group_name_H-M   'P 1'
#
loop_
_entity.id
_entity.type
_entity.pdbx_description
1 polymer ?
#
loop_
_entity_poly.entity_id
_entity_poly.type
_entity_poly.pdbx_seq_one_letter_code
_entity_poly.pdbx_strand_id
1 'polypeptide(L)'
;MNKKYELVEEKISVYGKTLRRIRALKDFRNVKAGDLGGYIEREENLWQSGDAWVCDDAKVYGNAEVYGNAKVYGNAWVCDDAKVYGDAKVYGNAEVYGDAEVYGDAKVYGDAKVYGDAWVYGAAGVYGDAWVYGDAKVYGDAWVCGDAMVYGDTAYTTIKGFGTSFRNTTFFRCKDGQVRVVCGCFYGSIAEFREQINKTREGKIAKEYLMIADLMEYHFAEEEVVILSEAIDIFREEVESFAKTPTPDPPTVGNDGWIPVTERFPEPNKYIFLSFSNFSLPVVGRYEEDEDGGAFYMGDDDESCVSQDMFVNAWQQLPEPYKEGERI
;
A
#
# COMPACT_ATOMS: atom_id res chain seq x y z
N MET A 1 -38.28 -1.33 14.96
CA MET A 1 -37.08 -2.19 15.05
C MET A 1 -36.39 -1.93 16.38
N ASN A 2 -35.89 -2.97 17.05
CA ASN A 2 -35.18 -2.83 18.31
C ASN A 2 -33.68 -2.54 18.03
N LYS A 3 -33.29 -1.25 18.05
CA LYS A 3 -31.92 -0.80 17.76
C LYS A 3 -30.92 -1.37 18.79
N LYS A 4 -29.69 -1.64 18.36
CA LYS A 4 -28.57 -2.07 19.22
C LYS A 4 -27.93 -0.88 19.93
N TYR A 5 -27.83 0.26 19.26
CA TYR A 5 -27.25 1.49 19.81
C TYR A 5 -27.91 2.74 19.20
N GLU A 6 -27.62 3.89 19.81
CA GLU A 6 -27.96 5.22 19.31
C GLU A 6 -26.73 6.14 19.27
N LEU A 7 -26.82 7.21 18.48
CA LEU A 7 -25.85 8.32 18.49
C LEU A 7 -26.27 9.33 19.56
N VAL A 8 -25.36 9.69 20.46
CA VAL A 8 -25.63 10.71 21.48
C VAL A 8 -25.19 12.11 21.02
N GLU A 9 -25.42 13.15 21.84
CA GLU A 9 -25.09 14.54 21.50
C GLU A 9 -23.58 14.84 21.52
N GLU A 10 -22.81 14.05 22.28
CA GLU A 10 -21.35 14.16 22.34
C GLU A 10 -20.75 13.89 20.96
N LYS A 11 -19.97 14.85 20.48
CA LYS A 11 -19.44 14.86 19.13
C LYS A 11 -18.01 15.37 19.08
N ILE A 12 -17.28 14.92 18.07
CA ILE A 12 -15.93 15.35 17.73
C ILE A 12 -15.87 15.74 16.26
N SER A 13 -14.86 16.54 15.88
CA SER A 13 -14.56 16.83 14.49
C SER A 13 -13.25 16.17 14.08
N VAL A 14 -13.28 15.48 12.94
CA VAL A 14 -12.14 14.75 12.37
C VAL A 14 -12.13 15.05 10.88
N TYR A 15 -11.09 15.72 10.36
CA TYR A 15 -10.96 16.09 8.95
C TYR A 15 -12.23 16.70 8.32
N GLY A 16 -12.91 17.60 9.04
CA GLY A 16 -14.15 18.23 8.58
C GLY A 16 -15.43 17.37 8.70
N LYS A 17 -15.30 16.10 9.10
CA LYS A 17 -16.43 15.22 9.46
C LYS A 17 -16.84 15.45 10.91
N THR A 18 -18.13 15.24 11.18
CA THR A 18 -18.67 15.24 12.55
C THR A 18 -19.01 13.82 12.94
N LEU A 19 -18.33 13.29 13.95
CA LEU A 19 -18.63 11.97 14.50
C LEU A 19 -19.33 12.13 15.83
N ARG A 20 -20.21 11.18 16.16
CA ARG A 20 -20.97 11.16 17.42
C ARG A 20 -20.62 9.92 18.22
N ARG A 21 -20.53 10.09 19.54
CA ARG A 21 -20.35 8.98 20.48
C ARG A 21 -21.56 8.05 20.38
N ILE A 22 -21.34 6.74 20.43
CA ILE A 22 -22.42 5.75 20.43
C ILE A 22 -22.77 5.32 21.86
N ARG A 23 -24.03 4.95 22.08
CA ARG A 23 -24.50 4.38 23.35
C ARG A 23 -25.30 3.11 23.09
N ALA A 24 -24.97 2.03 23.79
CA ALA A 24 -25.68 0.77 23.70
C ALA A 24 -27.11 0.90 24.26
N LEU A 25 -28.08 0.31 23.57
CA LEU A 25 -29.49 0.30 23.96
C LEU A 25 -29.95 -1.03 24.57
N LYS A 26 -29.13 -2.07 24.47
CA LYS A 26 -29.39 -3.41 24.99
C LYS A 26 -28.10 -4.11 25.34
N ASP A 27 -28.20 -5.18 26.12
CA ASP A 27 -27.07 -6.07 26.43
C ASP A 27 -26.71 -6.95 25.23
N PHE A 28 -25.42 -7.10 24.93
CA PHE A 28 -24.89 -8.06 23.96
C PHE A 28 -23.39 -8.31 24.22
N ARG A 29 -22.94 -9.56 24.08
CA ARG A 29 -21.60 -10.02 24.51
C ARG A 29 -21.21 -9.47 25.90
N ASN A 30 -20.23 -8.55 25.92
CA ASN A 30 -19.68 -7.92 27.11
C ASN A 30 -20.06 -6.43 27.22
N VAL A 31 -21.03 -5.97 26.43
CA VAL A 31 -21.58 -4.61 26.42
C VAL A 31 -22.95 -4.60 27.09
N LYS A 32 -23.18 -3.62 27.97
CA LYS A 32 -24.41 -3.42 28.72
C LYS A 32 -25.22 -2.25 28.17
N ALA A 33 -26.54 -2.32 28.29
CA ALA A 33 -27.41 -1.20 27.96
C ALA A 33 -26.97 0.05 28.75
N GLY A 34 -26.77 1.17 28.06
CA GLY A 34 -26.27 2.41 28.61
C GLY A 34 -24.75 2.64 28.44
N ASP A 35 -23.97 1.60 28.11
CA ASP A 35 -22.53 1.74 27.89
C ASP A 35 -22.23 2.68 26.72
N LEU A 36 -21.28 3.59 26.91
CA LEU A 36 -20.75 4.42 25.84
C LEU A 36 -19.69 3.63 25.04
N GLY A 37 -19.88 3.57 23.72
CA GLY A 37 -18.88 3.06 22.76
C GLY A 37 -18.01 4.18 22.21
N GLY A 38 -17.36 4.00 21.06
CA GLY A 38 -16.53 5.00 20.41
C GLY A 38 -17.35 5.99 19.58
N TYR A 39 -16.76 6.52 18.51
CA TYR A 39 -17.37 7.56 17.67
C TYR A 39 -17.61 7.07 16.26
N ILE A 40 -18.80 7.32 15.72
CA ILE A 40 -19.13 7.03 14.32
C ILE A 40 -19.72 8.26 13.61
N GLU A 41 -19.53 8.39 12.29
CA GLU A 41 -20.12 9.50 11.49
C GLU A 41 -21.62 9.31 11.28
N ARG A 42 -22.05 8.11 10.91
CA ARG A 42 -23.44 7.74 10.60
C ARG A 42 -23.77 6.31 11.00
N GLU A 43 -25.07 5.98 11.10
CA GLU A 43 -25.52 4.65 11.57
C GLU A 43 -25.05 3.49 10.67
N GLU A 44 -24.76 3.76 9.40
CA GLU A 44 -24.24 2.76 8.46
C GLU A 44 -22.81 2.30 8.83
N ASN A 45 -22.03 3.13 9.53
CA ASN A 45 -20.66 2.78 9.89
C ASN A 45 -20.55 1.62 10.88
N LEU A 46 -21.60 1.37 11.66
CA LEU A 46 -21.66 0.26 12.61
C LEU A 46 -23.01 -0.44 12.50
N TRP A 47 -23.01 -1.68 12.04
CA TRP A 47 -24.28 -2.36 11.80
C TRP A 47 -25.08 -2.59 13.09
N GLN A 48 -26.40 -2.40 13.00
CA GLN A 48 -27.33 -2.61 14.11
C GLN A 48 -27.55 -4.11 14.45
N SER A 49 -27.23 -5.01 13.52
CA SER A 49 -27.23 -6.46 13.72
C SER A 49 -25.85 -6.98 14.16
N GLY A 50 -25.81 -8.24 14.59
CA GLY A 50 -24.59 -8.87 15.10
C GLY A 50 -24.05 -8.22 16.38
N ASP A 51 -22.84 -8.64 16.75
CA ASP A 51 -22.19 -8.24 18.00
C ASP A 51 -21.08 -7.20 17.79
N ALA A 52 -20.91 -6.70 16.56
CA ALA A 52 -19.87 -5.72 16.25
C ALA A 52 -20.00 -4.46 17.11
N TRP A 53 -18.86 -3.94 17.58
CA TRP A 53 -18.83 -2.80 18.49
C TRP A 53 -17.58 -1.94 18.33
N VAL A 54 -17.80 -0.62 18.41
CA VAL A 54 -16.74 0.40 18.49
C VAL A 54 -16.71 0.90 19.94
N CYS A 55 -15.57 0.86 20.63
CA CYS A 55 -15.45 1.39 22.00
C CYS A 55 -14.22 2.28 22.20
N ASP A 56 -14.02 2.76 23.42
CA ASP A 56 -12.96 3.71 23.81
C ASP A 56 -12.99 5.00 22.97
N ASP A 57 -11.87 5.41 22.37
CA ASP A 57 -11.73 6.62 21.55
C ASP A 57 -11.63 6.30 20.05
N ALA A 58 -11.99 5.07 19.67
CA ALA A 58 -11.96 4.60 18.29
C ALA A 58 -12.96 5.37 17.42
N LYS A 59 -12.60 5.54 16.15
CA LYS A 59 -13.32 6.39 15.19
C LYS A 59 -13.61 5.61 13.92
N VAL A 60 -14.88 5.58 13.52
CA VAL A 60 -15.32 4.97 12.25
C VAL A 60 -16.11 6.00 11.44
N TYR A 61 -15.62 6.38 10.27
CA TYR A 61 -16.22 7.46 9.47
C TYR A 61 -16.00 7.25 7.98
N GLY A 62 -16.48 8.16 7.13
CA GLY A 62 -16.54 7.90 5.69
C GLY A 62 -17.60 6.85 5.37
N ASN A 63 -17.31 6.00 4.38
CA ASN A 63 -18.16 4.86 4.00
C ASN A 63 -17.79 3.58 4.76
N ALA A 64 -16.80 3.63 5.67
CA ALA A 64 -16.30 2.47 6.36
C ALA A 64 -17.40 1.72 7.13
N GLU A 65 -17.34 0.39 7.12
CA GLU A 65 -18.37 -0.47 7.72
C GLU A 65 -17.78 -1.44 8.75
N VAL A 66 -18.38 -1.48 9.93
CA VAL A 66 -18.04 -2.43 10.99
C VAL A 66 -19.25 -3.33 11.30
N TYR A 67 -19.11 -4.63 11.05
CA TYR A 67 -20.21 -5.59 11.16
C TYR A 67 -19.79 -7.00 11.60
N GLY A 68 -20.75 -7.94 11.68
CA GLY A 68 -20.51 -9.27 12.22
C GLY A 68 -20.25 -9.23 13.73
N ASN A 69 -19.06 -9.67 14.14
CA ASN A 69 -18.61 -9.75 15.53
C ASN A 69 -17.37 -8.87 15.81
N ALA A 70 -17.00 -8.02 14.86
CA ALA A 70 -15.78 -7.24 14.88
C ALA A 70 -15.70 -6.27 16.05
N LYS A 71 -14.48 -5.99 16.52
CA LYS A 71 -14.24 -5.01 17.60
C LYS A 71 -13.23 -3.96 17.16
N VAL A 72 -13.61 -2.70 17.27
CA VAL A 72 -12.71 -1.56 17.06
C VAL A 72 -12.59 -0.78 18.36
N TYR A 73 -11.38 -0.63 18.91
CA TYR A 73 -11.19 -0.06 20.25
C TYR A 73 -9.83 0.62 20.44
N GLY A 74 -9.57 1.20 21.62
CA GLY A 74 -8.42 2.09 21.83
C GLY A 74 -8.56 3.42 21.08
N ASN A 75 -7.52 3.82 20.35
CA ASN A 75 -7.48 5.02 19.50
C ASN A 75 -7.60 4.68 17.99
N ALA A 76 -8.01 3.46 17.64
CA ALA A 76 -8.01 2.98 16.26
C ALA A 76 -8.94 3.76 15.33
N TRP A 77 -8.54 3.93 14.06
CA TRP A 77 -9.27 4.65 13.04
C TRP A 77 -9.64 3.70 11.89
N VAL A 78 -10.91 3.74 11.48
CA VAL A 78 -11.41 3.04 10.29
C VAL A 78 -12.14 4.05 9.41
N CYS A 79 -11.69 4.30 8.19
CA CYS A 79 -12.29 5.30 7.31
C CYS A 79 -12.28 4.95 5.82
N ASP A 80 -12.69 5.89 4.98
CA ASP A 80 -12.91 5.71 3.55
C ASP A 80 -13.90 4.58 3.26
N ASP A 81 -13.57 3.59 2.44
CA ASP A 81 -14.43 2.46 2.07
C ASP A 81 -14.06 1.16 2.81
N ALA A 82 -13.23 1.27 3.85
CA ALA A 82 -12.70 0.12 4.58
C ALA A 82 -13.76 -0.70 5.32
N LYS A 83 -13.59 -2.03 5.34
CA LYS A 83 -14.52 -2.95 6.01
C LYS A 83 -13.83 -3.76 7.10
N VAL A 84 -14.46 -3.82 8.27
CA VAL A 84 -14.01 -4.66 9.39
C VAL A 84 -15.14 -5.58 9.83
N TYR A 85 -14.96 -6.88 9.65
CA TYR A 85 -16.03 -7.86 9.91
C TYR A 85 -15.53 -9.24 10.37
N GLY A 86 -16.42 -10.22 10.48
CA GLY A 86 -16.08 -11.50 11.14
C GLY A 86 -15.83 -11.27 12.64
N ASP A 87 -14.85 -11.95 13.23
CA ASP A 87 -14.39 -11.76 14.62
C ASP A 87 -13.12 -10.88 14.71
N ALA A 88 -12.85 -10.09 13.67
CA ALA A 88 -11.65 -9.25 13.56
C ALA A 88 -11.56 -8.19 14.66
N LYS A 89 -10.33 -7.82 15.00
CA LYS A 89 -10.03 -6.81 16.03
C LYS A 89 -9.07 -5.76 15.50
N VAL A 90 -9.47 -4.50 15.56
CA VAL A 90 -8.63 -3.34 15.23
C VAL A 90 -8.49 -2.48 16.48
N TYR A 91 -7.26 -2.29 16.99
CA TYR A 91 -7.07 -1.60 18.27
C TYR A 91 -5.71 -0.92 18.45
N GLY A 92 -5.49 -0.24 19.58
CA GLY A 92 -4.29 0.59 19.76
C GLY A 92 -4.45 1.89 18.97
N ASN A 93 -3.44 2.30 18.21
CA ASN A 93 -3.51 3.45 17.29
C ASN A 93 -3.62 2.99 15.82
N ALA A 94 -4.06 1.77 15.57
CA ALA A 94 -4.10 1.21 14.22
C ALA A 94 -5.03 2.01 13.29
N GLU A 95 -4.63 2.14 12.04
CA GLU A 95 -5.37 2.85 10.99
C GLU A 95 -5.73 1.88 9.85
N VAL A 96 -7.02 1.83 9.50
CA VAL A 96 -7.54 1.05 8.37
C VAL A 96 -8.33 1.98 7.46
N TYR A 97 -7.93 2.14 6.21
CA TYR A 97 -8.51 3.15 5.30
C TYR A 97 -8.37 2.74 3.82
N GLY A 98 -8.79 3.58 2.86
CA GLY A 98 -8.98 3.14 1.46
C GLY A 98 -10.04 2.04 1.34
N ASP A 99 -9.82 1.07 0.45
CA ASP A 99 -10.70 -0.08 0.19
C ASP A 99 -10.35 -1.33 1.03
N ALA A 100 -9.56 -1.16 2.09
CA ALA A 100 -8.99 -2.27 2.85
C ALA A 100 -10.06 -3.11 3.57
N GLU A 101 -9.86 -4.43 3.58
CA GLU A 101 -10.75 -5.37 4.27
C GLU A 101 -10.02 -6.17 5.37
N VAL A 102 -10.55 -6.12 6.59
CA VAL A 102 -10.03 -6.86 7.75
C VAL A 102 -11.12 -7.79 8.29
N TYR A 103 -10.91 -9.10 8.19
CA TYR A 103 -11.95 -10.08 8.54
C TYR A 103 -11.42 -11.42 9.10
N GLY A 104 -12.33 -12.34 9.42
CA GLY A 104 -11.98 -13.60 10.09
C GLY A 104 -11.62 -13.37 11.56
N ASP A 105 -10.51 -13.96 12.03
CA ASP A 105 -9.97 -13.77 13.39
C ASP A 105 -8.80 -12.77 13.42
N ALA A 106 -8.65 -11.97 12.36
CA ALA A 106 -7.50 -11.10 12.14
C ALA A 106 -7.37 -10.03 13.24
N LYS A 107 -6.12 -9.63 13.53
CA LYS A 107 -5.81 -8.58 14.50
C LYS A 107 -4.89 -7.54 13.88
N VAL A 108 -5.32 -6.28 13.92
CA VAL A 108 -4.52 -5.11 13.52
C VAL A 108 -4.35 -4.20 14.74
N TYR A 109 -3.12 -3.95 15.17
CA TYR A 109 -2.90 -3.17 16.40
C TYR A 109 -1.54 -2.46 16.49
N GLY A 110 -1.33 -1.65 17.53
CA GLY A 110 -0.15 -0.78 17.62
C GLY A 110 -0.34 0.46 16.74
N ASP A 111 0.67 0.86 15.99
CA ASP A 111 0.64 1.99 15.05
C ASP A 111 0.52 1.51 13.58
N ALA A 112 0.00 0.30 13.39
CA ALA A 112 -0.06 -0.37 12.10
C ALA A 112 -1.05 0.31 11.16
N LYS A 113 -0.72 0.32 9.86
CA LYS A 113 -1.55 0.90 8.80
C LYS A 113 -1.91 -0.16 7.77
N VAL A 114 -3.21 -0.29 7.47
CA VAL A 114 -3.74 -1.16 6.41
C VAL A 114 -4.57 -0.31 5.45
N TYR A 115 -4.17 -0.22 4.17
CA TYR A 115 -4.83 0.69 3.23
C TYR A 115 -4.75 0.27 1.75
N GLY A 116 -5.38 1.02 0.85
CA GLY A 116 -5.55 0.59 -0.55
C GLY A 116 -6.47 -0.64 -0.63
N ASP A 117 -6.24 -1.55 -1.57
CA ASP A 117 -7.02 -2.79 -1.75
C ASP A 117 -6.57 -3.95 -0.84
N ALA A 118 -5.92 -3.66 0.28
CA ALA A 118 -5.26 -4.67 1.11
C ALA A 118 -6.25 -5.52 1.92
N TRP A 119 -6.03 -6.83 1.98
CA TRP A 119 -6.87 -7.78 2.70
C TRP A 119 -6.10 -8.44 3.84
N VAL A 120 -6.62 -8.36 5.06
CA VAL A 120 -6.06 -9.03 6.24
C VAL A 120 -7.09 -9.98 6.83
N TYR A 121 -6.84 -11.30 6.77
CA TYR A 121 -7.83 -12.30 7.17
C TYR A 121 -7.28 -13.59 7.78
N GLY A 122 -8.16 -14.50 8.18
CA GLY A 122 -7.78 -15.71 8.92
C GLY A 122 -7.34 -15.35 10.34
N ALA A 123 -6.30 -15.99 10.88
CA ALA A 123 -5.74 -15.70 12.19
C ALA A 123 -4.51 -14.77 12.13
N ALA A 124 -4.40 -13.96 11.07
CA ALA A 124 -3.26 -13.09 10.83
C ALA A 124 -3.16 -11.94 11.85
N GLY A 125 -1.93 -11.53 12.15
CA GLY A 125 -1.62 -10.39 13.02
C GLY A 125 -0.75 -9.36 12.30
N VAL A 126 -1.19 -8.11 12.27
CA VAL A 126 -0.43 -6.95 11.77
C VAL A 126 -0.24 -5.96 12.91
N TYR A 127 1.00 -5.66 13.29
CA TYR A 127 1.23 -4.79 14.46
C TYR A 127 2.56 -4.02 14.50
N GLY A 128 2.70 -3.09 15.44
CA GLY A 128 3.85 -2.18 15.49
C GLY A 128 3.69 -1.07 14.45
N ASP A 129 4.75 -0.66 13.77
CA ASP A 129 4.73 0.39 12.73
C ASP A 129 4.50 -0.16 11.31
N ALA A 130 3.89 -1.35 11.20
CA ALA A 130 3.81 -2.13 9.97
C ALA A 130 2.79 -1.54 8.99
N TRP A 131 3.16 -1.49 7.71
CA TRP A 131 2.30 -1.01 6.62
C TRP A 131 1.93 -2.17 5.70
N VAL A 132 0.63 -2.37 5.48
CA VAL A 132 0.07 -3.33 4.52
C VAL A 132 -0.79 -2.54 3.53
N TYR A 133 -0.46 -2.57 2.24
CA TYR A 133 -1.12 -1.72 1.26
C TYR A 133 -1.11 -2.29 -0.17
N GLY A 134 -1.75 -1.57 -1.11
CA GLY A 134 -1.96 -2.05 -2.48
C GLY A 134 -2.83 -3.32 -2.47
N ASP A 135 -2.54 -4.27 -3.36
CA ASP A 135 -3.29 -5.54 -3.47
C ASP A 135 -2.85 -6.61 -2.45
N ALA A 136 -2.14 -6.24 -1.38
CA ALA A 136 -1.55 -7.18 -0.43
C ALA A 136 -2.60 -8.05 0.28
N LYS A 137 -2.38 -9.38 0.27
CA LYS A 137 -3.22 -10.34 1.03
C LYS A 137 -2.41 -10.95 2.16
N VAL A 138 -2.68 -10.54 3.40
CA VAL A 138 -2.05 -11.10 4.62
C VAL A 138 -3.03 -12.05 5.30
N TYR A 139 -2.74 -13.36 5.30
CA TYR A 139 -3.71 -14.34 5.78
C TYR A 139 -3.12 -15.56 6.50
N GLY A 140 -4.02 -16.45 6.96
CA GLY A 140 -3.63 -17.67 7.65
C GLY A 140 -3.13 -17.37 9.06
N ASP A 141 -1.95 -17.88 9.41
CA ASP A 141 -1.31 -17.61 10.71
C ASP A 141 -0.14 -16.60 10.57
N ALA A 142 -0.16 -15.72 9.56
CA ALA A 142 0.91 -14.76 9.29
C ALA A 142 1.04 -13.70 10.40
N TRP A 143 2.27 -13.37 10.78
CA TRP A 143 2.56 -12.28 11.74
C TRP A 143 3.51 -11.27 11.08
N VAL A 144 2.98 -10.09 10.77
CA VAL A 144 3.68 -8.96 10.11
C VAL A 144 3.85 -7.84 11.15
N CYS A 145 5.09 -7.40 11.40
CA CYS A 145 5.32 -6.44 12.47
C CYS A 145 6.59 -5.57 12.37
N GLY A 146 6.71 -4.62 13.30
CA GLY A 146 7.80 -3.64 13.29
C GLY A 146 7.64 -2.71 12.09
N ASP A 147 8.73 -2.35 11.42
CA ASP A 147 8.70 -1.50 10.22
C ASP A 147 8.42 -2.26 8.92
N ALA A 148 7.57 -3.30 8.96
CA ALA A 148 7.23 -4.07 7.76
C ALA A 148 6.57 -3.20 6.67
N MET A 149 6.84 -3.51 5.41
CA MET A 149 6.26 -2.86 4.23
C MET A 149 5.74 -3.92 3.25
N VAL A 150 4.47 -4.28 3.38
CA VAL A 150 3.82 -5.34 2.60
C VAL A 150 2.89 -4.73 1.56
N TYR A 151 3.34 -4.67 0.31
CA TYR A 151 2.61 -4.03 -0.80
C TYR A 151 2.03 -5.01 -1.84
N GLY A 152 2.21 -6.31 -1.62
CA GLY A 152 1.78 -7.38 -2.51
C GLY A 152 2.20 -8.76 -2.00
N ASP A 153 1.80 -9.80 -2.71
CA ASP A 153 2.01 -11.20 -2.32
C ASP A 153 3.50 -11.61 -2.24
N THR A 154 4.40 -10.86 -2.85
CA THR A 154 5.86 -11.09 -2.82
C THR A 154 6.55 -10.47 -1.62
N ALA A 155 5.89 -9.57 -0.89
CA ALA A 155 6.54 -8.81 0.18
C ALA A 155 6.68 -9.60 1.49
N TYR A 156 6.04 -10.76 1.61
CA TYR A 156 6.18 -11.65 2.76
C TYR A 156 6.03 -13.13 2.38
N THR A 157 6.53 -14.03 3.22
CA THR A 157 6.40 -15.48 3.06
C THR A 157 6.18 -16.15 4.41
N THR A 158 5.26 -17.12 4.46
CA THR A 158 5.01 -17.93 5.65
C THR A 158 5.44 -19.37 5.44
N ILE A 159 6.10 -19.95 6.45
CA ILE A 159 6.55 -21.34 6.46
C ILE A 159 6.06 -22.01 7.75
N LYS A 160 5.35 -23.14 7.60
CA LYS A 160 4.72 -23.90 8.70
C LYS A 160 5.16 -25.36 8.68
N GLY A 161 5.03 -26.04 9.83
CA GLY A 161 5.32 -27.48 9.95
C GLY A 161 6.76 -27.81 10.36
N PHE A 162 7.56 -26.80 10.73
CA PHE A 162 8.95 -26.98 11.14
C PHE A 162 9.15 -26.76 12.65
N GLY A 163 10.21 -27.36 13.18
CA GLY A 163 10.55 -27.30 14.60
C GLY A 163 9.64 -28.14 15.51
N THR A 164 9.88 -28.06 16.81
CA THR A 164 9.19 -28.89 17.81
C THR A 164 7.73 -28.48 18.07
N SER A 165 7.34 -27.27 17.66
CA SER A 165 6.00 -26.72 17.87
C SER A 165 5.24 -26.45 16.58
N PHE A 166 5.79 -26.83 15.41
CA PHE A 166 5.17 -26.63 14.08
C PHE A 166 4.64 -25.21 13.84
N ARG A 167 5.29 -24.22 14.46
CA ARG A 167 4.84 -22.82 14.47
C ARG A 167 4.98 -22.21 13.09
N ASN A 168 4.12 -21.24 12.80
CA ASN A 168 4.27 -20.42 11.62
C ASN A 168 5.48 -19.49 11.78
N THR A 169 6.33 -19.47 10.78
CA THR A 169 7.47 -18.55 10.66
C THR A 169 7.17 -17.60 9.53
N THR A 170 7.21 -16.29 9.78
CA THR A 170 6.89 -15.26 8.77
C THR A 170 8.13 -14.45 8.47
N PHE A 171 8.51 -14.37 7.20
CA PHE A 171 9.56 -13.49 6.68
C PHE A 171 8.89 -12.34 5.92
N PHE A 172 9.37 -11.12 6.07
CA PHE A 172 8.80 -9.95 5.39
C PHE A 172 9.83 -8.84 5.17
N ARG A 173 9.64 -8.06 4.11
CA ARG A 173 10.45 -6.87 3.81
C ARG A 173 10.04 -5.71 4.72
N CYS A 174 11.04 -4.96 5.20
CA CYS A 174 10.86 -3.75 6.01
C CYS A 174 11.14 -2.48 5.20
N LYS A 175 10.78 -1.32 5.76
CA LYS A 175 11.00 0.00 5.15
C LYS A 175 12.47 0.30 4.82
N ASP A 176 13.42 -0.31 5.54
CA ASP A 176 14.87 -0.21 5.29
C ASP A 176 15.36 -1.12 4.15
N GLY A 177 14.45 -1.83 3.47
CA GLY A 177 14.76 -2.82 2.44
C GLY A 177 15.21 -4.17 2.99
N GLN A 178 15.46 -4.30 4.30
CA GLN A 178 15.91 -5.54 4.89
C GLN A 178 14.76 -6.52 5.13
N VAL A 179 15.10 -7.80 5.20
CA VAL A 179 14.15 -8.86 5.55
C VAL A 179 14.25 -9.16 7.04
N ARG A 180 13.10 -9.15 7.70
CA ARG A 180 12.97 -9.60 9.09
C ARG A 180 12.17 -10.88 9.17
N VAL A 181 12.39 -11.64 10.24
CA VAL A 181 11.70 -12.90 10.51
C VAL A 181 11.09 -12.91 11.90
N VAL A 182 9.82 -13.33 11.95
CA VAL A 182 9.10 -13.66 13.17
C VAL A 182 8.97 -15.17 13.29
N CYS A 183 9.47 -15.73 14.39
CA CYS A 183 9.34 -17.15 14.71
C CYS A 183 9.04 -17.34 16.20
N GLY A 184 7.76 -17.35 16.57
CA GLY A 184 7.36 -17.38 17.98
C GLY A 184 7.76 -16.08 18.69
N CYS A 185 8.58 -16.17 19.74
CA CYS A 185 9.05 -14.98 20.47
C CYS A 185 10.27 -14.31 19.81
N PHE A 186 10.79 -14.88 18.72
CA PHE A 186 11.91 -14.30 17.99
C PHE A 186 11.41 -13.27 16.99
N TYR A 187 12.07 -12.11 16.96
CA TYR A 187 12.00 -11.09 15.92
C TYR A 187 13.43 -10.60 15.66
N GLY A 188 13.86 -10.56 14.39
CA GLY A 188 15.20 -10.12 14.02
C GLY A 188 15.47 -10.29 12.53
N SER A 189 16.70 -9.98 12.10
CA SER A 189 17.20 -10.25 10.74
C SER A 189 17.37 -11.75 10.49
N ILE A 190 17.54 -12.13 9.23
CA ILE A 190 17.91 -13.52 8.86
C ILE A 190 19.24 -13.92 9.52
N ALA A 191 20.21 -13.01 9.62
CA ALA A 191 21.49 -13.27 10.28
C ALA A 191 21.33 -13.55 11.79
N GLU A 192 20.58 -12.70 12.50
CA GLU A 192 20.27 -12.92 13.92
C GLU A 192 19.46 -14.19 14.14
N PHE A 193 18.59 -14.55 13.18
CA PHE A 193 17.83 -15.79 13.23
C PHE A 193 18.74 -17.02 13.14
N ARG A 194 19.70 -17.02 12.20
CA ARG A 194 20.74 -18.05 12.11
C ARG A 194 21.54 -18.18 13.41
N GLU A 195 21.94 -17.04 13.99
CA GLU A 195 22.67 -17.03 15.26
C GLU A 195 21.83 -17.63 16.40
N GLN A 196 20.55 -17.25 16.49
CA GLN A 196 19.63 -17.79 17.49
C GLN A 196 19.42 -19.30 17.32
N ILE A 197 19.31 -19.81 16.09
CA ILE A 197 19.22 -21.25 15.81
C ILE A 197 20.46 -21.97 16.31
N ASN A 198 21.65 -21.48 15.94
CA ASN A 198 22.93 -22.08 16.34
C ASN A 198 23.15 -22.06 17.87
N LYS A 199 22.61 -21.07 18.58
CA LYS A 199 22.69 -21.00 20.04
C LYS A 199 21.71 -21.95 20.75
N THR A 200 20.57 -22.26 20.15
CA THR A 200 19.44 -22.86 20.87
C THR A 200 18.97 -24.22 20.35
N ARG A 201 19.47 -24.65 19.18
CA ARG A 201 19.01 -25.88 18.52
C ARG A 201 20.18 -26.65 17.92
N GLU A 202 19.98 -27.96 17.79
CA GLU A 202 20.93 -28.88 17.18
C GLU A 202 20.22 -29.90 16.27
N GLY A 203 21.01 -30.65 15.50
CA GLY A 203 20.52 -31.76 14.69
C GLY A 203 19.62 -31.35 13.52
N LYS A 204 18.67 -32.22 13.16
CA LYS A 204 17.81 -32.06 11.98
C LYS A 204 17.04 -30.73 12.00
N ILE A 205 16.49 -30.34 13.14
CA ILE A 205 15.69 -29.12 13.27
C ILE A 205 16.54 -27.89 12.97
N ALA A 206 17.75 -27.78 13.54
CA ALA A 206 18.64 -26.65 13.25
C ALA A 206 18.96 -26.57 11.76
N LYS A 207 19.27 -27.71 11.14
CA LYS A 207 19.56 -27.80 9.70
C LYS A 207 18.38 -27.34 8.83
N GLU A 208 17.16 -27.76 9.15
CA GLU A 208 15.95 -27.33 8.42
C GLU A 208 15.75 -25.81 8.50
N TYR A 209 15.87 -25.20 9.68
CA TYR A 209 15.72 -23.75 9.82
C TYR A 209 16.83 -22.96 9.14
N LEU A 210 18.07 -23.45 9.16
CA LEU A 210 19.17 -22.83 8.43
C LEU A 210 18.92 -22.88 6.91
N MET A 211 18.46 -24.02 6.38
CA MET A 211 18.09 -24.14 4.97
C MET A 211 16.92 -23.22 4.59
N ILE A 212 15.95 -23.06 5.48
CA ILE A 212 14.87 -22.09 5.30
C ILE A 212 15.44 -20.66 5.28
N ALA A 213 16.34 -20.33 6.20
CA ALA A 213 16.97 -19.01 6.23
C ALA A 213 17.74 -18.72 4.92
N ASP A 214 18.48 -19.70 4.41
CA ASP A 214 19.21 -19.59 3.14
C ASP A 214 18.25 -19.41 1.95
N LEU A 215 17.16 -20.19 1.91
CA LEU A 215 16.14 -20.06 0.89
C LEU A 215 15.46 -18.67 0.92
N MET A 216 15.16 -18.16 2.12
CA MET A 216 14.53 -16.84 2.26
C MET A 216 15.48 -15.71 1.90
N GLU A 217 16.76 -15.81 2.28
CA GLU A 217 17.77 -14.84 1.84
C GLU A 217 17.88 -14.81 0.31
N TYR A 218 17.85 -15.98 -0.34
CA TYR A 218 17.81 -16.06 -1.81
C TYR A 218 16.49 -15.53 -2.40
N HIS A 219 15.35 -15.89 -1.82
CA HIS A 219 14.02 -15.51 -2.32
C HIS A 219 13.78 -14.00 -2.27
N PHE A 220 14.24 -13.33 -1.22
CA PHE A 220 14.07 -11.90 -1.04
C PHE A 220 15.24 -11.07 -1.57
N ALA A 221 16.34 -11.70 -1.98
CA ALA A 221 17.36 -11.02 -2.74
C ALA A 221 16.71 -10.42 -3.98
N GLU A 222 16.99 -9.15 -4.24
CA GLU A 222 16.64 -8.57 -5.52
C GLU A 222 17.36 -9.40 -6.58
N GLU A 223 16.65 -9.87 -7.60
CA GLU A 223 17.34 -10.31 -8.81
C GLU A 223 18.21 -9.12 -9.19
N GLU A 224 19.54 -9.29 -9.14
CA GLU A 224 20.39 -8.48 -9.99
C GLU A 224 19.82 -8.73 -11.38
N VAL A 225 19.01 -7.78 -11.85
CA VAL A 225 18.81 -7.59 -13.26
C VAL A 225 20.23 -7.28 -13.73
N VAL A 226 20.95 -8.32 -14.16
CA VAL A 226 22.22 -8.23 -14.88
C VAL A 226 21.87 -7.66 -16.25
N ILE A 227 21.44 -6.41 -16.22
CA ILE A 227 21.45 -5.52 -17.34
C ILE A 227 22.07 -4.28 -16.70
N LEU A 228 23.15 -3.82 -17.30
CA LEU A 228 23.75 -2.51 -17.05
C LEU A 228 24.89 -2.38 -16.01
N SER A 229 25.70 -3.37 -15.62
CA SER A 229 27.03 -2.99 -15.09
C SER A 229 27.93 -2.46 -16.21
N GLU A 230 27.98 -3.17 -17.34
CA GLU A 230 28.68 -2.72 -18.55
C GLU A 230 28.00 -1.51 -19.20
N ALA A 231 26.66 -1.46 -19.19
CA ALA A 231 25.96 -0.32 -19.77
C ALA A 231 25.90 0.90 -18.84
N ILE A 232 26.00 0.77 -17.51
CA ILE A 232 26.19 1.94 -16.63
C ILE A 232 27.57 2.54 -16.84
N ASP A 233 28.62 1.75 -17.12
CA ASP A 233 29.93 2.33 -17.43
C ASP A 233 29.95 3.02 -18.80
N ILE A 234 29.25 2.46 -19.81
CA ILE A 234 29.03 3.12 -21.10
C ILE A 234 28.22 4.42 -20.93
N PHE A 235 27.11 4.38 -20.19
CA PHE A 235 26.31 5.57 -19.90
C PHE A 235 27.06 6.57 -19.03
N ARG A 236 27.95 6.14 -18.13
CA ARG A 236 28.76 7.04 -17.29
C ARG A 236 29.79 7.78 -18.14
N GLU A 237 30.45 7.12 -19.09
CA GLU A 237 31.35 7.80 -20.04
C GLU A 237 30.58 8.76 -20.96
N GLU A 238 29.38 8.40 -21.42
CA GLU A 238 28.53 9.27 -22.23
C GLU A 238 27.98 10.46 -21.43
N VAL A 239 27.52 10.25 -20.19
CA VAL A 239 27.01 11.28 -19.27
C VAL A 239 28.13 12.20 -18.79
N GLU A 240 29.36 11.71 -18.57
CA GLU A 240 30.51 12.56 -18.26
C GLU A 240 30.97 13.38 -19.47
N SER A 241 30.75 12.88 -20.70
CA SER A 241 30.92 13.67 -21.92
C SER A 241 29.83 14.76 -22.05
N PHE A 242 28.58 14.44 -21.67
CA PHE A 242 27.42 15.34 -21.68
C PHE A 242 27.50 16.40 -20.57
N ALA A 243 27.99 16.05 -19.38
CA ALA A 243 28.14 16.96 -18.24
C ALA A 243 29.26 18.00 -18.44
N LYS A 244 30.17 17.78 -19.40
CA LYS A 244 31.14 18.78 -19.86
C LYS A 244 30.57 19.74 -20.89
N THR A 245 29.38 19.46 -21.43
CA THR A 245 28.61 20.43 -22.21
C THR A 245 27.69 21.20 -21.26
N PRO A 246 27.67 22.54 -21.30
CA PRO A 246 26.77 23.31 -20.46
C PRO A 246 25.32 22.89 -20.73
N THR A 247 24.57 22.63 -19.67
CA THR A 247 23.13 22.35 -19.73
C THR A 247 22.43 23.44 -20.55
N PRO A 248 21.70 23.11 -21.62
CA PRO A 248 20.94 24.12 -22.35
C PRO A 248 19.86 24.67 -21.42
N ASP A 249 19.62 25.98 -21.49
CA ASP A 249 18.41 26.57 -20.93
C ASP A 249 17.16 25.84 -21.47
N PRO A 250 16.04 25.80 -20.72
CA PRO A 250 14.81 25.22 -21.23
C PRO A 250 14.50 25.77 -22.63
N PRO A 251 14.18 24.90 -23.62
CA PRO A 251 14.14 25.31 -25.01
C PRO A 251 13.13 26.44 -25.17
N THR A 252 13.63 27.60 -25.57
CA THR A 252 12.79 28.74 -25.91
C THR A 252 11.92 28.34 -27.09
N VAL A 253 10.61 28.45 -26.89
CA VAL A 253 9.57 28.23 -27.90
C VAL A 253 10.00 28.86 -29.23
N GLY A 254 10.23 28.02 -30.25
CA GLY A 254 10.45 28.44 -31.64
C GLY A 254 11.83 28.21 -32.26
N ASN A 255 12.84 27.64 -31.57
CA ASN A 255 14.18 27.46 -32.16
C ASN A 255 14.68 26.01 -32.35
N ASP A 256 14.10 25.01 -31.68
CA ASP A 256 14.65 23.63 -31.65
C ASP A 256 13.72 22.53 -32.22
N GLY A 257 12.76 22.89 -33.07
CA GLY A 257 11.85 21.92 -33.71
C GLY A 257 10.63 21.50 -32.88
N TRP A 258 10.49 22.04 -31.66
CA TRP A 258 9.29 21.93 -30.83
C TRP A 258 8.18 22.84 -31.35
N ILE A 259 7.01 22.26 -31.60
CA ILE A 259 5.80 22.95 -32.07
C ILE A 259 4.91 23.20 -30.85
N PRO A 260 4.59 24.46 -30.50
CA PRO A 260 3.68 24.76 -29.41
C PRO A 260 2.28 24.20 -29.67
N VAL A 261 1.63 23.69 -28.62
CA VAL A 261 0.25 23.20 -28.74
C VAL A 261 -0.72 24.34 -29.10
N THR A 262 -0.36 25.59 -28.80
CA THR A 262 -1.12 26.79 -29.19
C THR A 262 -0.97 27.15 -30.67
N GLU A 263 0.04 26.63 -31.36
CA GLU A 263 0.26 26.84 -32.79
C GLU A 263 -0.47 25.79 -33.62
N ARG A 264 -0.25 24.50 -33.30
CA ARG A 264 -0.90 23.39 -33.97
C ARG A 264 -0.86 22.12 -33.12
N PHE A 265 -1.91 21.32 -33.21
CA PHE A 265 -1.92 19.96 -32.67
C PHE A 265 -1.14 18.97 -33.56
N PRO A 266 -0.64 17.86 -32.98
CA PRO A 266 -0.04 16.76 -33.73
C PRO A 266 -1.09 15.99 -34.52
N GLU A 267 -0.62 15.14 -35.43
CA GLU A 267 -1.51 14.15 -36.05
C GLU A 267 -1.99 13.16 -34.97
N PRO A 268 -3.32 12.90 -34.87
CA PRO A 268 -3.84 11.97 -33.88
C PRO A 268 -3.27 10.56 -34.03
N ASN A 269 -3.14 9.85 -32.90
CA ASN A 269 -2.73 8.45 -32.82
C ASN A 269 -1.33 8.15 -33.39
N LYS A 270 -0.42 9.13 -33.35
CA LYS A 270 1.01 8.92 -33.61
C LYS A 270 1.84 9.24 -32.37
N TYR A 271 2.90 8.47 -32.17
CA TYR A 271 3.86 8.77 -31.11
C TYR A 271 4.70 10.00 -31.46
N ILE A 272 4.84 10.86 -30.46
CA ILE A 272 5.51 12.16 -30.51
C ILE A 272 6.28 12.36 -29.20
N PHE A 273 7.26 13.24 -29.22
CA PHE A 273 7.80 13.79 -27.98
C PHE A 273 6.85 14.86 -27.45
N LEU A 274 6.58 14.81 -26.15
CA LEU A 274 5.81 15.79 -25.39
C LEU A 274 6.74 16.58 -24.49
N SER A 275 6.57 17.90 -24.49
CA SER A 275 7.18 18.82 -23.54
C SER A 275 6.09 19.34 -22.61
N PHE A 276 6.45 19.57 -21.35
CA PHE A 276 5.53 20.01 -20.32
C PHE A 276 5.97 21.34 -19.72
N SER A 277 5.00 22.14 -19.28
CA SER A 277 5.28 23.40 -18.59
C SER A 277 5.70 23.21 -17.13
N ASN A 278 5.35 22.07 -16.54
CA ASN A 278 5.57 21.74 -15.13
C ASN A 278 6.39 20.46 -14.91
N PHE A 279 6.91 19.85 -15.99
CA PHE A 279 7.75 18.66 -15.93
C PHE A 279 8.94 18.85 -16.87
N SER A 280 10.15 18.56 -16.37
CA SER A 280 11.39 19.02 -17.00
C SER A 280 11.96 18.08 -18.07
N LEU A 281 11.44 16.86 -18.18
CA LEU A 281 11.91 15.87 -19.14
C LEU A 281 10.87 15.65 -20.25
N PRO A 282 11.29 15.63 -21.52
CA PRO A 282 10.39 15.26 -22.60
C PRO A 282 10.05 13.77 -22.52
N VAL A 283 8.79 13.43 -22.81
CA VAL A 283 8.28 12.05 -22.73
C VAL A 283 7.69 11.64 -24.07
N VAL A 284 7.78 10.36 -24.44
CA VAL A 284 7.07 9.84 -25.61
C VAL A 284 5.59 9.68 -25.26
N GLY A 285 4.73 10.26 -26.06
CA GLY A 285 3.28 10.18 -25.89
C GLY A 285 2.54 10.29 -27.19
N ARG A 286 1.23 10.43 -27.12
CA ARG A 286 0.34 10.53 -28.27
C ARG A 286 -0.77 11.54 -28.00
N TYR A 287 -1.30 12.09 -29.07
CA TYR A 287 -2.50 12.93 -29.04
C TYR A 287 -3.66 12.13 -29.61
N GLU A 288 -4.78 12.10 -28.92
CA GLU A 288 -6.04 11.57 -29.42
C GLU A 288 -7.03 12.72 -29.59
N GLU A 289 -7.84 12.68 -30.64
CA GLU A 289 -8.90 13.66 -30.88
C GLU A 289 -10.26 12.99 -30.62
N ASP A 290 -11.06 13.62 -29.77
CA ASP A 290 -12.42 13.21 -29.43
C ASP A 290 -13.43 14.34 -29.74
N GLU A 291 -14.71 14.11 -29.43
CA GLU A 291 -15.78 15.09 -29.69
C GLU A 291 -15.62 16.40 -28.88
N ASP A 292 -14.76 16.41 -27.85
CA ASP A 292 -14.57 17.51 -26.90
C ASP A 292 -13.23 18.27 -27.10
N GLY A 293 -12.45 17.92 -28.13
CA GLY A 293 -11.25 18.66 -28.53
C GLY A 293 -9.92 17.97 -28.23
N GLY A 294 -9.93 16.69 -27.85
CA GLY A 294 -8.77 15.83 -27.77
C GLY A 294 -7.90 15.96 -26.52
N ALA A 295 -7.09 14.94 -26.25
CA ALA A 295 -6.23 14.83 -25.08
C ALA A 295 -4.87 14.21 -25.41
N PHE A 296 -3.87 14.54 -24.59
CA PHE A 296 -2.52 13.95 -24.67
C PHE A 296 -2.37 12.83 -23.65
N TYR A 297 -1.68 11.77 -24.04
CA TYR A 297 -1.42 10.58 -23.23
C TYR A 297 0.07 10.27 -23.23
N MET A 298 0.62 9.82 -22.10
CA MET A 298 2.00 9.32 -22.03
C MET A 298 2.02 7.88 -22.51
N GLY A 299 2.91 7.56 -23.46
CA GLY A 299 3.00 6.23 -24.06
C GLY A 299 1.65 5.65 -24.46
N ASP A 300 1.30 4.53 -23.82
CA ASP A 300 0.07 3.75 -24.02
C ASP A 300 -0.92 3.88 -22.86
N ASP A 301 -0.75 4.88 -22.00
CA ASP A 301 -1.60 5.05 -20.84
C ASP A 301 -3.04 5.38 -21.24
N ASP A 302 -3.99 4.87 -20.44
CA ASP A 302 -5.44 5.12 -20.59
C ASP A 302 -5.85 6.45 -19.95
N GLU A 303 -4.98 7.06 -19.14
CA GLU A 303 -5.22 8.34 -18.48
C GLU A 303 -4.52 9.49 -19.21
N SER A 304 -5.23 10.62 -19.36
CA SER A 304 -4.67 11.80 -19.98
C SER A 304 -3.59 12.45 -19.12
N CYS A 305 -2.65 13.14 -19.76
CA CYS A 305 -1.64 13.97 -19.07
C CYS A 305 -2.31 14.97 -18.12
N VAL A 306 -3.45 15.55 -18.52
CA VAL A 306 -4.15 16.55 -17.70
C VAL A 306 -4.78 15.93 -16.45
N SER A 307 -5.33 14.70 -16.52
CA SER A 307 -5.83 13.99 -15.33
C SER A 307 -4.73 13.60 -14.35
N GLN A 308 -3.47 13.58 -14.81
CA GLN A 308 -2.28 13.34 -14.00
C GLN A 308 -1.54 14.64 -13.62
N ASP A 309 -2.20 15.80 -13.72
CA ASP A 309 -1.63 17.13 -13.44
C ASP A 309 -0.40 17.49 -14.29
N MET A 310 -0.28 16.93 -15.50
CA MET A 310 0.80 17.22 -16.45
C MET A 310 0.32 18.09 -17.61
N PHE A 311 0.91 19.27 -17.76
CA PHE A 311 0.46 20.29 -18.72
C PHE A 311 1.39 20.38 -19.93
N VAL A 312 1.03 19.68 -21.00
CA VAL A 312 1.75 19.70 -22.29
C VAL A 312 1.77 21.13 -22.87
N ASN A 313 2.95 21.65 -23.18
CA ASN A 313 3.11 22.99 -23.76
C ASN A 313 3.64 22.98 -25.21
N ALA A 314 4.33 21.92 -25.62
CA ALA A 314 4.84 21.76 -26.98
C ALA A 314 5.03 20.27 -27.31
N TRP A 315 5.16 19.95 -28.60
CA TRP A 315 5.42 18.60 -29.08
C TRP A 315 6.40 18.57 -30.25
N GLN A 316 6.98 17.40 -30.54
CA GLN A 316 7.86 17.19 -31.68
C GLN A 316 7.67 15.78 -32.28
N GLN A 317 7.81 15.66 -33.61
CA GLN A 317 7.78 14.37 -34.29
C GLN A 317 8.96 13.50 -33.85
N LEU A 318 8.73 12.20 -33.58
CA LEU A 318 9.82 11.25 -33.36
C LEU A 318 10.69 11.08 -34.63
N PRO A 319 12.01 10.89 -34.48
CA PRO A 319 12.90 10.61 -35.61
C PRO A 319 12.68 9.20 -36.17
N GLU A 320 12.66 9.07 -37.50
CA GLU A 320 12.58 7.77 -38.19
C GLU A 320 13.94 7.03 -38.16
N PRO A 321 13.99 5.70 -37.91
CA PRO A 321 12.89 4.74 -37.85
C PRO A 321 12.55 4.33 -36.41
N TYR A 322 11.77 5.14 -35.69
CA TYR A 322 11.17 4.70 -34.44
C TYR A 322 10.20 3.55 -34.73
N LYS A 323 10.45 2.37 -34.16
CA LYS A 323 9.55 1.22 -34.28
C LYS A 323 8.65 1.15 -33.05
N GLU A 324 7.34 1.22 -33.30
CA GLU A 324 6.30 0.90 -32.33
C GLU A 324 6.62 -0.44 -31.62
N GLY A 325 6.88 -0.40 -30.31
CA GLY A 325 7.13 -1.57 -29.47
C GLY A 325 8.54 -1.74 -28.88
N GLU A 326 9.50 -0.87 -29.19
CA GLU A 326 10.78 -0.82 -28.46
C GLU A 326 10.66 0.13 -27.27
N ARG A 327 10.37 -0.41 -26.08
CA ARG A 327 10.46 0.33 -24.80
C ARG A 327 11.93 0.71 -24.55
N ILE A 328 12.20 2.01 -24.38
CA ILE A 328 13.48 2.54 -23.90
C ILE A 328 13.58 2.35 -22.39
#